data_AF-A0A835B3V6-F1
#
_entry.id   AF-A0A835B3V6-F1
#
_cell.length_a   1.000
_cell.length_b   1.000
_cell.length_c   1.000
_cell.angle_alpha   90.00
_cell.angle_beta   90.00
_cell.angle_gamma   90.00
#
_symmetry.space_group_name_H-M   'P 1'
#
loop_
_entity.id
_entity.type
_entity.pdbx_description
1 polymer ?
#
loop_
_entity_poly.entity_id
_entity_poly.type
_entity_poly.pdbx_seq_one_letter_code
_entity_poly.pdbx_strand_id
1 'polypeptide(L)'
;MLKKRKEAMAALHLLLTGEEEPAEVGNKVKKVLKKSVTVDRINSMRANPCSTFQELSPEVLNSQSQEFRVTYNQSRIFDQKVRAYEQALIQQYDSHGYAEDEIEVADCSDDEIEVTVD
;
A
#
# COMPACT_ATOMS: atom_id res chain seq x y z
N MET A 1 9.09 3.22 -5.85
CA MET A 1 8.01 3.29 -4.83
C MET A 1 6.90 2.27 -5.07
N LEU A 2 6.51 2.10 -6.32
CA LEU A 2 5.44 1.25 -6.85
C LEU A 2 5.36 -0.16 -6.25
N LYS A 3 6.48 -0.89 -6.16
CA LYS A 3 6.50 -2.24 -5.58
C LYS A 3 5.96 -2.26 -4.13
N LYS A 4 6.42 -1.33 -3.29
CA LYS A 4 5.98 -1.25 -1.88
C LYS A 4 4.50 -0.88 -1.78
N ARG A 5 4.03 0.02 -2.65
CA ARG A 5 2.60 0.33 -2.78
C ARG A 5 1.79 -0.91 -3.13
N LYS A 6 2.20 -1.66 -4.15
CA LYS A 6 1.53 -2.90 -4.58
C LYS A 6 1.46 -3.92 -3.46
N GLU A 7 2.57 -4.16 -2.76
CA GLU A 7 2.59 -5.07 -1.63
C GLU A 7 1.66 -4.61 -0.50
N ALA A 8 1.59 -3.32 -0.21
CA ALA A 8 0.67 -2.76 0.79
C ALA A 8 -0.80 -2.89 0.37
N MET A 9 -1.11 -2.63 -0.90
CA MET A 9 -2.46 -2.77 -1.46
C MET A 9 -2.91 -4.23 -1.51
N ALA A 10 -2.04 -5.15 -1.94
CA ALA A 10 -2.32 -6.58 -1.94
C ALA A 10 -2.54 -7.10 -0.52
N ALA A 11 -1.75 -6.65 0.46
CA ALA A 11 -1.96 -7.02 1.85
C ALA A 11 -3.28 -6.44 2.42
N LEU A 12 -3.67 -5.24 2.00
CA LEU A 12 -4.98 -4.66 2.36
C LEU A 12 -6.12 -5.50 1.78
N HIS A 13 -6.01 -5.90 0.52
CA HIS A 13 -6.99 -6.75 -0.15
C HIS A 13 -7.13 -8.08 0.59
N LEU A 14 -6.02 -8.80 0.81
CA LEU A 14 -6.00 -10.07 1.53
C LEU A 14 -6.62 -9.96 2.93
N LEU A 15 -6.38 -8.85 3.64
CA LEU A 15 -6.97 -8.64 4.97
C LEU A 15 -8.49 -8.41 4.91
N LEU A 16 -9.00 -7.76 3.86
CA LEU A 16 -10.42 -7.43 3.72
C LEU A 16 -11.24 -8.56 3.10
N THR A 17 -10.69 -9.30 2.14
CA THR A 17 -11.41 -10.33 1.37
C THR A 17 -11.02 -11.76 1.76
N GLY A 18 -9.85 -11.94 2.38
CA GLY A 18 -9.27 -13.27 2.62
C GLY A 18 -8.68 -13.92 1.36
N GLU A 19 -8.72 -13.24 0.22
CA GLU A 19 -8.23 -13.74 -1.07
C GLU A 19 -6.92 -13.04 -1.45
N GLU A 20 -5.94 -13.78 -1.98
CA GLU A 20 -4.78 -13.15 -2.62
C GLU A 20 -5.20 -12.56 -3.96
N GLU A 21 -4.71 -11.36 -4.30
CA GLU A 21 -4.99 -10.80 -5.61
C GLU A 21 -4.52 -11.78 -6.71
N PRO A 22 -5.34 -12.04 -7.73
CA PRO A 22 -4.95 -12.91 -8.81
C PRO A 22 -3.70 -12.34 -9.49
N ALA A 23 -2.70 -13.19 -9.71
CA ALA A 23 -1.52 -12.80 -10.48
C ALA A 23 -1.96 -12.23 -11.83
N GLU A 24 -1.58 -10.99 -12.13
CA GLU A 24 -1.91 -10.34 -13.41
C GLU A 24 -1.24 -11.10 -14.57
N VAL A 25 -1.98 -12.05 -15.15
CA VAL A 25 -1.62 -12.74 -16.39
C VAL A 25 -2.10 -11.88 -17.56
N GLY A 26 -1.21 -11.05 -18.10
CA GLY A 26 -1.49 -10.30 -19.33
C GLY A 26 -0.38 -9.35 -19.73
N ASN A 27 0.13 -9.50 -20.95
CA ASN A 27 1.14 -8.64 -21.59
C ASN A 27 0.58 -7.27 -22.02
N LYS A 28 -0.15 -6.57 -21.14
CA LYS A 28 -0.55 -5.18 -21.40
C LYS A 28 0.60 -4.27 -20.97
N VAL A 29 0.93 -3.28 -21.79
CA VAL A 29 1.87 -2.21 -21.40
C VAL A 29 1.23 -1.46 -20.24
N LYS A 30 1.86 -1.53 -19.07
CA LYS A 30 1.37 -0.84 -17.87
C LYS A 30 2.01 0.52 -17.80
N LYS A 31 1.20 1.57 -17.86
CA LYS A 31 1.68 2.94 -17.67
C LYS A 31 1.79 3.21 -16.17
N VAL A 32 2.92 3.77 -15.75
CA VAL A 32 3.12 4.20 -14.36
C VAL A 32 2.83 5.69 -14.28
N LEU A 33 1.82 6.06 -13.50
CA LEU A 33 1.52 7.44 -13.15
C LEU A 33 2.20 7.79 -11.83
N LYS A 34 2.75 9.00 -11.77
CA LYS A 34 3.34 9.58 -10.57
C LYS A 34 2.42 10.66 -10.02
N LYS A 35 2.09 10.57 -8.74
CA LYS A 35 1.25 11.54 -8.03
C LYS A 35 2.02 12.14 -6.87
N SER A 36 2.08 13.47 -6.82
CA SER A 36 2.64 14.19 -5.68
C SER A 36 1.88 13.85 -4.39
N VAL A 37 2.64 13.59 -3.33
CA VAL A 37 2.10 13.39 -1.98
C VAL A 37 2.18 14.72 -1.23
N THR A 38 1.05 15.15 -0.66
CA THR A 38 0.98 16.42 0.09
C THR A 38 1.77 16.34 1.39
N VAL A 39 2.30 17.48 1.85
CA VAL A 39 3.00 17.61 3.13
C VAL A 39 2.11 17.17 4.30
N ASP A 40 0.83 17.51 4.27
CA ASP A 40 -0.15 17.08 5.29
C ASP A 40 -0.28 15.56 5.35
N ARG A 41 -0.20 14.87 4.21
CA ARG A 41 -0.24 13.42 4.16
C ARG A 41 1.05 12.81 4.74
N ILE A 42 2.22 13.38 4.43
CA ILE A 42 3.50 12.98 5.02
C ILE A 42 3.48 13.17 6.55
N ASN A 43 3.02 14.31 7.02
CA ASN A 43 2.91 14.61 8.46
C ASN A 43 1.94 13.65 9.16
N SER A 44 0.82 13.32 8.50
CA SER A 44 -0.15 12.35 9.01
C SER A 44 0.45 10.95 9.15
N MET A 45 1.23 10.49 8.16
CA MET A 45 1.95 9.20 8.23
C MET A 45 2.95 9.14 9.38
N ARG A 46 3.62 10.27 9.69
CA ARG A 46 4.55 10.37 10.83
C ARG A 46 3.83 10.36 12.17
N ALA A 47 2.76 11.13 12.27
CA ALA A 47 2.00 11.28 13.51
C ALA A 47 1.26 9.99 13.87
N ASN A 48 0.73 9.29 12.86
CA ASN A 48 -0.09 8.10 13.02
C ASN A 48 0.40 6.96 12.11
N PRO A 49 1.52 6.31 12.44
CA PRO A 49 1.98 5.14 11.69
C PRO A 49 0.93 4.04 11.68
N CYS A 50 0.80 3.32 10.57
CA CYS A 50 -0.15 2.22 10.46
C CYS A 50 0.09 1.15 11.56
N SER A 51 -0.95 0.87 12.36
CA SER A 51 -1.00 -0.20 13.36
C SER A 51 -2.44 -0.65 13.51
N THR A 52 -2.76 -1.86 13.08
CA THR A 52 -4.12 -2.42 13.21
C THR A 52 -4.37 -3.04 14.58
N PHE A 53 -3.33 -3.54 15.25
CA PHE A 53 -3.46 -4.18 16.56
C PHE A 53 -2.28 -3.89 17.49
N GLN A 54 -2.52 -4.12 18.78
CA GLN A 54 -1.47 -4.16 19.78
C GLN A 54 -0.62 -5.44 19.61
N GLU A 55 0.69 -5.31 19.75
CA GLU A 55 1.57 -6.48 19.74
C GLU A 55 1.31 -7.37 20.97
N LEU A 56 0.93 -8.62 20.72
CA LEU A 56 0.76 -9.65 21.73
C LEU A 56 2.08 -10.38 21.98
N SER A 57 2.33 -10.75 23.24
CA SER A 57 3.44 -11.63 23.58
C SER A 57 3.24 -13.02 22.96
N PRO A 58 4.33 -13.77 22.69
CA PRO A 58 4.22 -15.13 22.15
C PRO A 58 3.37 -16.06 23.02
N GLU A 59 3.44 -15.89 24.34
CA GLU A 59 2.67 -16.67 25.32
C GLU A 59 1.16 -16.42 25.17
N VAL A 60 0.76 -15.15 25.12
CA VAL A 60 -0.64 -14.77 24.94
C VAL A 60 -1.16 -15.18 23.57
N LEU A 61 -0.33 -15.06 22.52
CA LEU A 61 -0.73 -15.47 21.17
C LEU A 61 -0.91 -16.98 21.06
N ASN A 62 -0.05 -17.77 21.72
CA ASN A 62 -0.13 -19.23 21.69
C ASN A 62 -1.30 -19.79 22.50
N SER A 63 -1.85 -19.02 23.46
CA SER A 63 -3.07 -19.41 24.17
C SER A 63 -4.35 -19.14 23.37
N GLN A 64 -4.27 -18.47 22.22
CA GLN A 64 -5.43 -18.19 21.36
C GLN A 64 -5.74 -19.35 20.41
N SER A 65 -6.94 -19.33 19.84
CA SER A 65 -7.34 -20.28 18.81
C SER A 65 -6.44 -20.19 17.57
N GLN A 66 -6.37 -21.28 16.81
CA GLN A 66 -5.62 -21.30 15.55
C GLN A 66 -6.14 -20.23 14.57
N GLU A 67 -7.46 -20.06 14.46
CA GLU A 67 -8.09 -19.05 13.63
C GLU A 67 -7.64 -17.63 14.04
N PHE A 68 -7.65 -17.32 15.34
CA PHE A 68 -7.16 -16.03 15.83
C PHE A 68 -5.70 -15.80 15.47
N ARG A 69 -4.84 -16.82 15.64
CA ARG A 69 -3.41 -16.73 15.33
C ARG A 69 -3.17 -16.49 13.84
N VAL A 70 -3.97 -17.08 12.96
CA VAL A 70 -3.89 -16.85 11.51
C VAL A 70 -4.25 -15.40 11.19
N THR A 71 -5.42 -14.92 11.66
CA THR A 71 -5.85 -13.54 11.43
C THR A 71 -4.86 -12.53 12.00
N TYR A 72 -4.37 -12.74 13.23
CA TYR A 72 -3.36 -11.88 13.86
C TYR A 72 -2.08 -11.79 13.02
N ASN A 73 -1.59 -12.91 12.49
CA ASN A 73 -0.40 -12.92 11.65
C ASN A 73 -0.64 -12.20 10.32
N GLN A 74 -1.81 -12.37 9.69
CA GLN A 74 -2.17 -11.66 8.46
C GLN A 74 -2.22 -10.15 8.69
N SER A 75 -2.85 -9.69 9.78
CA SER A 75 -2.88 -8.27 10.14
C SER A 75 -1.48 -7.71 10.42
N ARG A 76 -0.61 -8.49 11.07
CA ARG A 76 0.78 -8.08 11.30
C ARG A 76 1.56 -7.92 9.99
N ILE A 77 1.35 -8.82 9.03
CA ILE A 77 1.97 -8.72 7.71
C ILE A 77 1.45 -7.47 6.99
N PHE A 78 0.15 -7.22 7.03
CA PHE A 78 -0.46 -6.01 6.48
C PHE A 78 0.19 -4.74 7.05
N ASP A 79 0.22 -4.61 8.38
CA ASP A 79 0.84 -3.48 9.07
C ASP A 79 2.29 -3.26 8.65
N GLN A 80 3.07 -4.35 8.55
CA GLN A 80 4.46 -4.27 8.09
C GLN A 80 4.57 -3.76 6.65
N LYS A 81 3.72 -4.21 5.74
CA LYS A 81 3.74 -3.77 4.33
C LYS A 81 3.33 -2.31 4.20
N VAL A 82 2.28 -1.87 4.91
CA VAL A 82 1.86 -0.47 4.90
C VAL A 82 2.91 0.44 5.51
N ARG A 83 3.46 0.10 6.69
CA ARG A 83 4.54 0.89 7.30
C ARG A 83 5.77 0.99 6.42
N ALA A 84 6.16 -0.09 5.74
CA ALA A 84 7.29 -0.07 4.82
C ALA A 84 7.06 0.87 3.62
N TYR A 85 5.81 0.95 3.14
CA TYR A 85 5.40 1.88 2.09
C TYR A 85 5.38 3.34 2.58
N GLU A 86 4.72 3.62 3.71
CA GLU A 86 4.67 4.96 4.31
C GLU A 86 6.06 5.50 4.63
N GLN A 87 6.92 4.66 5.21
CA GLN A 87 8.30 5.03 5.53
C GLN A 87 9.11 5.38 4.28
N ALA A 88 8.83 4.73 3.14
CA ALA A 88 9.50 5.03 1.89
C ALA A 88 9.10 6.41 1.33
N LEU A 89 7.83 6.80 1.46
CA LEU A 89 7.37 8.14 1.10
C LEU A 89 7.97 9.21 2.01
N ILE A 90 8.01 8.95 3.32
CA ILE A 90 8.63 9.85 4.30
C ILE A 90 10.12 10.04 3.96
N GLN A 91 10.85 8.95 3.71
CA GLN A 91 12.28 9.01 3.34
C GLN A 91 12.52 9.78 2.04
N GLN A 92 11.66 9.61 1.04
CA GLN A 92 11.74 10.37 -0.20
C GLN A 92 11.56 11.87 0.08
N TYR A 93 10.55 12.22 0.88
CA TYR A 93 10.30 13.60 1.29
C TYR A 93 11.48 14.21 2.06
N ASP A 94 12.04 13.49 3.03
CA ASP A 94 13.19 13.94 3.81
C ASP A 94 14.44 14.18 2.95
N SER A 95 14.60 13.40 1.89
CA SER A 95 15.77 13.48 1.02
C SER A 95 15.64 14.57 -0.06
N HIS A 96 14.43 14.84 -0.55
CA HIS A 96 14.23 15.66 -1.74
C HIS A 96 13.32 16.89 -1.52
N GLY A 97 12.65 16.99 -0.37
CA GLY A 97 11.63 18.02 -0.10
C GLY A 97 10.27 17.74 -0.75
N TYR A 98 10.13 16.59 -1.43
CA TYR A 98 8.88 16.13 -2.02
C TYR A 98 8.83 14.59 -2.07
N ALA A 99 7.63 14.02 -2.19
CA ALA A 99 7.44 12.59 -2.38
C ALA A 99 6.46 12.33 -3.51
N GLU A 100 6.70 11.25 -4.25
CA GLU A 100 5.85 10.80 -5.36
C GLU A 100 5.37 9.38 -5.10
N ASP A 101 4.07 9.22 -5.19
CA ASP A 101 3.39 7.95 -5.17
C ASP A 101 3.23 7.43 -6.60
N GLU A 102 3.55 6.16 -6.82
CA GLU A 102 3.57 5.54 -8.15
C GLU A 102 2.41 4.56 -8.25
N ILE A 103 1.56 4.72 -9.26
CA ILE A 103 0.38 3.89 -9.51
C ILE A 103 0.49 3.30 -10.90
N GLU A 104 0.40 1.98 -11.02
CA GLU A 104 0.21 1.35 -12.33
C GLU A 104 -1.25 1.48 -12.73
N VAL A 105 -1.47 1.98 -13.94
CA VAL A 105 -2.77 1.98 -14.60
C VAL A 105 -2.67 1.10 -15.83
N ALA A 106 -3.70 0.28 -16.05
CA ALA A 106 -3.84 -0.45 -17.30
C ALA A 106 -4.09 0.58 -18.42
N ASP A 107 -3.31 0.53 -19.48
CA ASP A 107 -3.57 1.28 -20.70
C ASP A 107 -4.80 0.64 -21.38
N CYS A 108 -6.00 1.04 -20.96
CA CYS A 108 -7.18 0.85 -21.79
C CYS A 108 -7.09 1.93 -22.85
N SER A 109 -6.57 1.57 -24.03
CA SER A 109 -6.60 2.43 -25.21
C SER A 109 -8.05 2.90 -25.43
N ASP A 110 -8.30 4.19 -25.23
CA ASP A 110 -9.42 4.89 -25.83
C ASP A 110 -8.88 6.23 -26.33
N ASP A 111 -9.13 6.48 -27.61
CA ASP A 111 -8.56 7.54 -28.43
C ASP A 111 -8.97 8.95 -27.97
N GLU A 112 -8.12 9.93 -28.30
CA GLU A 112 -8.39 11.38 -28.44
C GLU A 112 -9.41 12.06 -27.51
N ILE A 113 -8.92 12.91 -26.60
CA ILE A 113 -9.66 14.11 -26.18
C ILE A 113 -8.77 15.33 -26.42
N GLU A 114 -8.86 15.90 -27.62
CA GLU A 114 -8.57 17.32 -27.83
C GLU A 114 -9.50 18.12 -26.91
N VAL A 115 -8.93 18.80 -25.92
CA VAL A 115 -9.64 19.85 -25.19
C VAL A 115 -9.14 21.18 -25.73
N THR A 116 -9.79 21.67 -26.77
CA THR A 116 -9.79 23.10 -27.09
C THR A 116 -10.59 23.84 -26.02
N VAL A 117 -10.04 24.95 -25.52
CA VAL A 117 -10.80 25.91 -24.72
C VAL A 117 -10.63 27.27 -25.38
N ASP A 118 -11.76 27.80 -25.85
CA ASP A 118 -12.00 29.15 -26.38
C ASP A 118 -11.79 30.23 -25.30
#